data_AF-A0A7V9RW17-F1
#
_entry.id   AF-A0A7V9RW17-F1
#
_cell.length_a   1.000
_cell.length_b   1.000
_cell.length_c   1.000
_cell.angle_alpha   90.00
_cell.angle_beta   90.00
_cell.angle_gamma   90.00
#
_symmetry.space_group_name_H-M   'P 1'
#
loop_
_entity.id
_entity.type
_entity.pdbx_description
1 polymer ?
#
loop_
_entity_poly.entity_id
_entity_poly.type
_entity_poly.pdbx_seq_one_letter_code
_entity_poly.pdbx_strand_id
1 'polypeptide(L)' 'MAVAPATTLPDVRADFPVLAREIRGKPLCYLDSAATSQKPSSVIEAI' A
#
# COMPACT_ATOMS: atom_id res chain seq x y z
N MET A 1 -13.29 -19.47 -24.59
CA MET A 1 -12.63 -18.16 -24.40
C MET A 1 -12.00 -18.19 -23.02
N ALA A 2 -10.72 -18.58 -22.91
CA ALA A 2 -10.03 -18.74 -21.62
C ALA A 2 -9.42 -17.40 -21.22
N VAL A 3 -9.84 -16.84 -20.08
CA VAL A 3 -9.18 -15.68 -19.48
C VAL A 3 -7.85 -16.18 -18.88
N ALA A 4 -6.73 -15.55 -19.26
CA ALA A 4 -5.44 -15.84 -18.64
C ALA A 4 -5.53 -15.64 -17.12
N PRO A 5 -4.82 -16.42 -16.28
CA PRO A 5 -4.83 -16.18 -14.85
C PRO A 5 -4.30 -14.77 -14.62
N ALA A 6 -5.13 -13.90 -14.04
CA ALA A 6 -4.66 -12.61 -13.55
C ALA A 6 -3.54 -12.90 -12.57
N THR A 7 -2.31 -12.55 -12.93
CA THR A 7 -1.12 -12.74 -12.10
C THR A 7 -1.43 -12.27 -10.69
N THR A 8 -1.43 -13.18 -9.74
CA THR A 8 -1.72 -12.88 -8.33
C THR A 8 -0.62 -11.95 -7.83
N LEU A 9 -0.90 -10.65 -7.75
CA LEU A 9 0.05 -9.72 -7.14
C LEU A 9 0.14 -10.04 -5.64
N PRO A 10 1.35 -10.05 -5.06
CA PRO A 10 1.52 -10.12 -3.61
C PRO A 10 0.81 -8.92 -2.96
N ASP A 11 0.29 -9.12 -1.74
CA ASP A 11 -0.41 -8.07 -0.99
C ASP A 11 0.57 -7.03 -0.43
N VAL A 12 1.08 -6.19 -1.31
CA VAL A 12 2.03 -5.12 -0.96
C VAL A 12 1.42 -4.04 -0.08
N ARG A 13 0.08 -3.94 0.04
CA ARG A 13 -0.55 -2.92 0.89
C ARG A 13 -0.34 -3.21 2.37
N ALA A 14 -0.22 -4.49 2.74
CA ALA A 14 0.04 -4.92 4.11
C ALA A 14 1.39 -4.40 4.65
N ASP A 15 2.37 -4.21 3.76
CA ASP A 15 3.70 -3.72 4.13
C ASP A 15 3.73 -2.22 4.49
N PHE A 16 2.70 -1.45 4.11
CA PHE A 16 2.61 0.00 4.37
C PHE A 16 1.57 0.28 5.46
N PRO A 17 1.95 0.31 6.75
CA PRO A 17 1.00 0.44 7.85
C PRO A 17 0.17 1.74 7.81
N VAL A 18 0.70 2.79 7.17
CA VAL A 18 -0.01 4.06 7.00
C VAL A 18 -1.27 3.90 6.14
N LEU A 19 -1.25 3.02 5.13
CA LEU A 19 -2.38 2.84 4.20
C LEU A 19 -3.56 2.10 4.82
N ALA A 20 -3.38 1.44 5.96
CA ALA A 20 -4.44 0.80 6.73
C ALA A 20 -5.19 1.80 7.64
N ARG A 21 -4.71 3.04 7.77
CA ARG A 21 -5.30 4.04 8.66
C ARG A 21 -6.53 4.72 8.06
N GLU A 22 -7.42 5.13 8.95
CA GLU A 22 -8.53 6.02 8.59
C GLU A 22 -8.18 7.48 8.89
N ILE A 23 -8.59 8.37 7.98
CA ILE A 23 -8.52 9.81 8.16
C ILE A 23 -9.93 10.37 8.04
N ARG A 24 -10.40 11.04 9.11
CA ARG A 24 -11.77 11.61 9.18
C ARG A 24 -12.86 10.57 8.91
N GLY A 25 -12.69 9.35 9.42
CA GLY A 25 -13.65 8.24 9.28
C GLY A 25 -13.73 7.67 7.87
N LYS A 26 -12.69 7.86 7.04
CA LYS A 26 -12.59 7.29 5.69
C LYS A 26 -11.24 6.61 5.50
N PRO A 27 -11.17 5.52 4.72
CA PRO A 27 -9.91 4.86 4.42
C PRO A 27 -8.96 5.82 3.70
N LEU A 28 -7.70 5.81 4.11
CA LEU A 28 -6.68 6.66 3.49
C LEU A 28 -6.42 6.23 2.04
N CYS A 29 -6.64 7.15 1.11
CA CYS A 29 -6.17 7.02 -0.27
C CYS A 29 -5.05 8.03 -0.49
N TYR A 30 -3.80 7.55 -0.53
CA TYR A 30 -2.63 8.39 -0.74
C TYR A 30 -2.31 8.45 -2.23
N LEU A 31 -2.63 9.58 -2.88
CA LEU A 31 -2.48 9.78 -4.33
C LEU A 31 -1.35 10.76 -4.70
N ASP A 32 -0.39 10.98 -3.80
CA ASP A 32 0.70 11.95 -3.96
C ASP A 32 2.09 11.30 -3.81
N SER A 33 2.23 10.05 -4.26
CA SER A 33 3.49 9.31 -4.17
C SER A 33 4.65 9.93 -4.94
N ALA A 34 4.35 10.81 -5.91
CA ALA A 34 5.34 11.52 -6.70
C ALA A 34 6.05 12.64 -5.91
N ALA A 35 5.36 13.26 -4.94
CA ALA A 35 5.99 14.25 -4.07
C ALA A 35 6.79 13.58 -2.96
N THR A 36 6.25 12.54 -2.33
CA THR A 36 6.96 11.71 -1.34
C THR A 36 6.28 10.36 -1.21
N SER A 37 7.03 9.33 -0.81
CA SER A 37 6.51 7.97 -0.69
C SER A 37 6.38 7.53 0.77
N GLN A 38 5.35 6.73 1.05
CA GLN A 38 5.20 6.08 2.35
C GLN A 38 6.27 5.02 2.54
N LYS A 39 6.72 4.82 3.78
CA LYS A 39 7.76 3.83 4.10
C LYS A 39 7.09 2.49 4.46
N PRO A 40 7.59 1.36 3.95
CA PRO A 40 7.15 0.05 4.41
C PRO A 40 7.71 -0.25 5.81
N SER A 41 7.11 -1.21 6.51
CA SER A 41 7.50 -1.62 7.86
C SER A 41 8.99 -1.98 7.97
N SER A 42 9.54 -2.70 7.00
CA SER A 42 10.96 -3.08 6.97
C SER A 42 11.93 -1.89 6.98
N VAL A 43 11.56 -0.77 6.37
CA VAL A 43 12.36 0.47 6.37
C VAL A 43 12.19 1.23 7.68
N ILE A 44 11.01 1.15 8.31
CA ILE A 44 10.76 1.77 9.62
C ILE A 44 11.55 1.04 10.70
N GLU A 45 11.57 -0.29 10.67
CA GLU A 45 12.26 -1.15 11.65
C GLU A 45 13.79 -1.07 11.56
N ALA A 46 14.33 -0.68 10.40
CA ALA A 46 15.77 -0.56 10.18
C ALA A 46 16.38 0.77 10.68
N ILE A 47 15.58 1.69 11.20
CA ILE A 47 15.98 3.02 11.70
C ILE A 47 16.03 3.00 13.22
#